data_AF-A0AA96EXU2-F1
#
_entry.id   AF-A0AA96EXU2-F1
#
_cell.length_a   1.000
_cell.length_b   1.000
_cell.length_c   1.000
_cell.angle_alpha   90.00
_cell.angle_beta   90.00
_cell.angle_gamma   90.00
#
_symmetry.space_group_name_H-M   'P 1'
#
loop_
_entity.id
_entity.type
_entity.pdbx_description
1 polymer ?
#
loop_
_entity_poly.entity_id
_entity_poly.type
_entity_poly.pdbx_seq_one_letter_code
_entity_poly.pdbx_strand_id
1 'polypeptide(L)'
;METNQHELYEYARNRIKQKKRLYFHFILLIIGSIFLFIANKWLKFYPEKNWWIWAVTIWIFLFLLHFIKVFITNAFMNKNWERTQIDKLMEMQSKKIEKLKTDLEKNSPKTE
;
A
#
# COMPACT_ATOMS: atom_id res chain seq x y z
N MET A 1 -7.53 -25.63 12.25
CA MET A 1 -8.40 -24.48 12.57
C MET A 1 -7.70 -23.40 13.41
N GLU A 2 -6.73 -23.74 14.28
CA GLU A 2 -5.91 -22.81 15.09
C GLU A 2 -5.09 -21.77 14.31
N THR A 3 -4.59 -22.10 13.10
CA THR A 3 -3.72 -21.22 12.29
C THR A 3 -4.39 -19.90 11.89
N ASN A 4 -5.72 -19.85 11.84
CA ASN A 4 -6.45 -18.68 11.35
C ASN A 4 -6.46 -17.53 12.40
N GLN A 5 -6.56 -17.85 13.69
CA GLN A 5 -6.63 -16.84 14.76
C GLN A 5 -5.29 -16.11 14.94
N HIS A 6 -4.18 -16.83 14.86
CA HIS A 6 -2.84 -16.23 14.94
C HIS A 6 -2.54 -15.32 13.74
N GLU A 7 -2.90 -15.74 12.52
CA GLU A 7 -2.75 -14.90 11.32
C GLU A 7 -3.63 -13.63 11.36
N LEU A 8 -4.86 -13.75 11.85
CA LEU A 8 -5.76 -12.61 12.04
C LEU A 8 -5.19 -11.60 13.05
N TYR A 9 -4.63 -12.10 14.16
CA TYR A 9 -3.96 -11.27 15.17
C TYR A 9 -2.73 -10.56 14.60
N GLU A 10 -1.83 -11.29 13.92
CA GLU A 10 -0.63 -10.70 13.32
C GLU A 10 -0.97 -9.65 12.24
N TYR A 11 -2.02 -9.91 11.44
CA TYR A 11 -2.54 -8.93 10.50
C TYR A 11 -3.04 -7.66 11.21
N ALA A 12 -3.90 -7.81 12.22
CA ALA A 12 -4.43 -6.68 13.00
C ALA A 12 -3.29 -5.88 13.67
N ARG A 13 -2.31 -6.57 14.24
CA ARG A 13 -1.12 -5.98 14.86
C ARG A 13 -0.30 -5.16 13.85
N ASN A 14 -0.07 -5.70 12.65
CA ASN A 14 0.63 -4.98 11.59
C ASN A 14 -0.14 -3.75 11.12
N ARG A 15 -1.47 -3.82 11.01
CA ARG A 15 -2.32 -2.65 10.70
C ARG A 15 -2.17 -1.54 11.74
N ILE A 16 -2.16 -1.89 13.02
CA ILE A 16 -1.98 -0.93 14.11
C ILE A 16 -0.59 -0.29 14.04
N LYS A 17 0.47 -1.09 13.81
CA LYS A 17 1.84 -0.59 13.70
C LYS A 17 2.00 0.39 12.52
N GLN A 18 1.38 0.12 11.38
CA GLN A 18 1.41 1.02 10.23
C GLN A 18 0.70 2.35 10.51
N LYS A 19 -0.49 2.32 11.13
CA LYS A 19 -1.21 3.54 11.55
C LYS A 19 -0.37 4.35 12.54
N LYS A 20 0.22 3.71 13.54
CA LYS A 20 1.09 4.36 14.54
C LYS A 20 2.30 5.03 13.88
N ARG A 21 2.92 4.39 12.88
CA ARG A 21 4.04 4.96 12.13
C ARG A 21 3.62 6.20 11.35
N LEU A 22 2.45 6.20 10.73
CA LEU A 22 1.91 7.37 10.04
C LEU A 22 1.68 8.54 11.00
N TYR A 23 1.08 8.30 12.18
CA TYR A 23 0.93 9.33 13.22
C TYR A 23 2.26 9.91 13.68
N PHE A 24 3.28 9.06 13.86
CA PHE A 24 4.62 9.54 14.19
C PHE A 24 5.19 10.47 13.12
N HIS A 25 5.07 10.10 11.82
CA HIS A 25 5.52 10.95 10.72
C HIS A 25 4.72 12.26 10.66
N PHE A 26 3.43 12.23 10.97
CA PHE A 26 2.60 13.43 11.02
C PHE A 26 3.06 14.41 12.11
N ILE A 27 3.32 13.90 13.33
CA ILE A 27 3.84 14.71 14.44
C ILE A 27 5.22 15.28 14.09
N LEU A 28 6.11 14.45 13.52
CA LEU A 28 7.43 14.87 13.10
C LEU A 28 7.36 15.95 12.00
N LEU A 29 6.42 15.85 11.06
CA LEU A 29 6.19 16.86 10.03
C LEU A 29 5.81 18.21 10.65
N ILE A 30 4.90 18.21 11.64
CA ILE A 30 4.47 19.43 12.32
C ILE A 30 5.64 20.06 13.08
N ILE A 31 6.34 19.27 13.90
CA ILE A 31 7.49 19.73 14.68
C ILE A 31 8.60 20.24 13.74
N GLY A 32 8.89 19.50 12.67
CA GLY A 32 9.88 19.87 11.65
C GLY A 32 9.52 21.16 10.91
N SER A 33 8.24 21.37 10.59
CA SER A 33 7.76 22.59 9.94
C SER A 33 7.89 23.81 10.86
N ILE A 34 7.53 23.65 12.14
CA ILE A 34 7.71 24.70 13.16
C ILE A 34 9.21 24.99 13.35
N PHE A 35 10.05 23.95 13.41
CA PHE A 35 11.49 24.09 13.54
C PHE A 35 12.10 24.85 12.34
N LEU A 36 11.71 24.52 11.10
CA LEU A 36 12.17 25.24 9.91
C LEU A 36 11.74 26.72 9.91
N PHE A 37 10.51 26.99 10.34
CA PHE A 37 10.01 28.37 10.47
C PHE A 37 10.82 29.17 11.50
N ILE A 38 11.06 28.61 12.69
CA ILE A 38 11.88 29.23 13.73
C ILE A 38 13.32 29.40 13.25
N ALA A 39 13.92 28.37 12.64
CA ALA A 39 15.29 28.43 12.13
C ALA A 39 15.44 29.56 11.09
N ASN A 40 14.50 29.68 10.14
CA ASN A 40 14.53 30.76 9.16
C ASN A 40 14.41 32.15 9.81
N LYS A 41 13.50 32.30 10.79
CA LYS A 41 13.23 33.59 11.45
C LYS A 41 14.31 34.02 12.44
N TRP A 42 14.92 33.08 13.17
CA TRP A 42 15.85 33.36 14.26
C TRP A 42 17.32 33.31 13.81
N LEU A 43 17.71 32.37 12.95
CA LEU A 43 19.09 32.22 12.48
C LEU A 43 19.40 33.09 11.25
N LYS A 44 18.42 33.82 10.70
CA LYS A 44 18.54 34.61 9.46
C LYS A 44 19.21 33.83 8.31
N PHE A 45 18.91 32.54 8.16
CA PHE A 45 19.37 31.76 7.02
C PHE A 45 18.67 32.26 5.75
N TYR A 46 19.39 33.00 4.91
CA TYR A 46 18.89 33.56 3.63
C TYR A 46 17.55 34.31 3.77
N PRO A 47 17.53 35.48 4.45
CA PRO A 47 16.29 36.21 4.74
C PRO A 47 15.54 36.70 3.50
N GLU A 48 16.23 36.81 2.35
CA GLU A 48 15.62 37.28 1.09
C GLU A 48 14.96 36.17 0.27
N LYS A 49 15.22 34.88 0.58
CA LYS A 49 14.59 33.76 -0.14
C LYS A 49 13.69 32.97 0.81
N ASN A 50 12.43 32.81 0.42
CA ASN A 50 11.45 31.97 1.11
C ASN A 50 11.68 30.46 0.87
N TRP A 51 12.92 29.99 1.00
CA TRP A 51 13.32 28.61 0.71
C TRP A 51 12.63 27.61 1.64
N TRP A 52 12.31 28.01 2.87
CA TRP A 52 11.59 27.20 3.85
C TRP A 52 10.20 26.78 3.36
N ILE A 53 9.55 27.61 2.52
CA ILE A 53 8.24 27.28 1.92
C ILE A 53 8.40 26.05 1.02
N TRP A 54 9.41 26.07 0.14
CA TRP A 54 9.68 24.92 -0.74
C TRP A 54 10.06 23.66 0.05
N ALA A 55 10.84 23.81 1.12
CA ALA A 55 11.17 22.69 2.00
C ALA A 55 9.90 22.08 2.65
N VAL A 56 9.03 22.92 3.21
CA VAL A 56 7.76 22.49 3.81
C VAL A 56 6.82 21.89 2.75
N THR A 57 6.73 22.47 1.56
CA THR A 57 5.92 21.95 0.45
C THR A 57 6.34 20.53 0.04
N ILE A 58 7.65 20.31 -0.16
CA ILE A 58 8.16 18.97 -0.49
C ILE A 58 7.88 17.98 0.64
N TRP A 59 8.03 18.42 1.90
CA TRP A 59 7.81 17.55 3.06
C TRP A 59 6.34 17.15 3.19
N ILE A 60 5.42 18.09 2.99
CA ILE A 60 3.97 17.84 2.97
C ILE A 60 3.61 16.90 1.82
N PHE A 61 4.19 17.10 0.63
CA PHE A 61 3.94 16.23 -0.52
C PHE A 61 4.34 14.77 -0.26
N LEU A 62 5.53 14.54 0.31
CA LEU A 62 5.98 13.20 0.70
C LEU A 62 5.06 12.58 1.76
N PHE A 63 4.61 13.39 2.73
CA PHE A 63 3.65 12.93 3.74
C PHE A 63 2.31 12.53 3.11
N LEU A 64 1.81 13.29 2.14
CA LEU A 64 0.56 12.98 1.44
C LEU A 64 0.64 11.65 0.68
N LEU A 65 1.76 11.39 -0.01
CA LEU A 65 2.00 10.09 -0.64
C LEU A 65 2.03 8.95 0.39
N HIS A 66 2.68 9.16 1.53
CA HIS A 66 2.71 8.18 2.61
C HIS A 66 1.31 7.92 3.19
N PHE A 67 0.53 8.98 3.37
CA PHE A 67 -0.86 8.92 3.85
C PHE A 67 -1.73 8.09 2.90
N ILE A 68 -1.73 8.41 1.60
CA ILE A 68 -2.48 7.68 0.57
C ILE A 68 -2.07 6.20 0.55
N LYS A 69 -0.77 5.89 0.65
CA LYS A 69 -0.30 4.50 0.67
C LYS A 69 -0.82 3.73 1.88
N VAL A 70 -0.78 4.31 3.07
CA VAL A 70 -1.19 3.63 4.30
C VAL A 70 -2.72 3.52 4.42
N PHE A 71 -3.46 4.55 4.01
CA PHE A 71 -4.92 4.59 4.13
C PHE A 71 -5.66 3.98 2.93
N ILE A 72 -5.23 4.25 1.70
CA ILE A 72 -5.92 3.79 0.49
C ILE A 72 -5.30 2.48 0.00
N THR A 73 -4.01 2.48 -0.36
CA THR A 73 -3.38 1.29 -0.98
C THR A 73 -3.45 0.08 -0.06
N ASN A 74 -3.06 0.22 1.20
CA ASN A 74 -3.11 -0.91 2.12
C ASN A 74 -4.54 -1.28 2.54
N ALA A 75 -5.52 -0.36 2.55
CA ALA A 75 -6.91 -0.73 2.83
C ALA A 75 -7.58 -1.46 1.65
N PHE A 76 -7.24 -1.07 0.41
CA PHE A 76 -7.77 -1.65 -0.81
C PHE A 76 -7.06 -2.97 -1.20
N MET A 77 -5.73 -3.01 -1.22
CA MET A 77 -4.91 -4.23 -1.39
C MET A 77 -4.73 -4.98 -0.06
N ASN A 78 -5.86 -5.30 0.56
CA ASN A 78 -5.95 -6.22 1.68
C ASN A 78 -5.80 -7.67 1.16
N LYS A 79 -5.40 -8.61 2.02
CA LYS A 79 -5.42 -10.06 1.83
C LYS A 79 -6.74 -10.57 1.20
N ASN A 80 -7.88 -9.92 1.46
CA ASN A 80 -9.15 -10.24 0.78
C ASN A 80 -9.13 -9.91 -0.73
N TRP A 81 -8.61 -8.74 -1.11
CA TRP A 81 -8.47 -8.38 -2.53
C TRP A 81 -7.51 -9.33 -3.25
N GLU A 82 -6.42 -9.71 -2.58
CA GLU A 82 -5.47 -10.69 -3.09
C GLU A 82 -6.14 -12.06 -3.33
N ARG A 83 -6.91 -12.56 -2.37
CA ARG A 83 -7.70 -13.79 -2.52
C ARG A 83 -8.66 -13.71 -3.70
N THR A 84 -9.43 -12.62 -3.84
CA THR A 84 -10.34 -12.43 -4.97
C THR A 84 -9.62 -12.47 -6.31
N GLN A 85 -8.40 -11.92 -6.40
CA GLN A 85 -7.62 -11.95 -7.64
C GLN A 85 -7.07 -13.35 -7.94
N ILE A 86 -6.62 -14.09 -6.92
CA ILE A 86 -6.18 -15.49 -7.05
C ILE A 86 -7.34 -16.37 -7.51
N ASP A 87 -8.51 -16.25 -6.90
CA ASP A 87 -9.70 -17.03 -7.25
C ASP A 87 -10.09 -16.80 -8.72
N LYS A 88 -10.07 -15.53 -9.16
CA LYS A 88 -10.32 -15.15 -10.55
C LYS A 88 -9.28 -15.75 -11.51
N LEU A 89 -8.00 -15.76 -11.14
CA LEU A 89 -6.93 -16.39 -11.93
C LEU A 89 -7.10 -17.91 -12.02
N MET A 90 -7.43 -18.58 -10.91
CA MET A 90 -7.69 -20.02 -10.90
C MET A 90 -8.91 -20.38 -11.76
N GLU A 91 -9.98 -19.59 -11.72
CA GLU A 91 -11.16 -19.81 -12.56
C GLU A 91 -10.81 -19.76 -14.06
N MET A 92 -10.00 -18.78 -14.47
CA MET A 92 -9.53 -18.68 -15.86
C MET A 92 -8.66 -19.88 -16.25
N GLN A 93 -7.79 -20.35 -15.36
CA GLN A 93 -6.96 -21.53 -15.60
C GLN A 93 -7.80 -22.80 -15.73
N SER A 94 -8.78 -23.00 -14.84
CA SER A 94 -9.71 -24.15 -14.90
C SER A 94 -10.48 -24.18 -16.20
N LYS A 95 -11.05 -23.04 -16.63
CA LYS A 95 -11.73 -22.92 -17.94
C LYS A 95 -10.82 -23.26 -19.11
N LYS A 96 -9.55 -22.84 -19.05
CA LYS A 96 -8.56 -23.16 -20.10
C LYS A 96 -8.22 -24.65 -20.13
N ILE A 97 -8.09 -25.30 -18.98
CA ILE A 97 -7.86 -26.75 -18.88
C ILE A 97 -9.06 -27.52 -19.43
N GLU A 98 -10.28 -27.12 -19.09
CA GLU A 98 -11.51 -27.72 -19.60
C GLU A 98 -11.58 -27.64 -21.13
N LYS A 99 -11.32 -26.46 -21.70
CA LYS A 99 -11.25 -26.28 -23.16
C LYS A 99 -10.19 -27.18 -23.81
N LEU A 100 -9.00 -27.27 -23.22
CA LEU A 100 -7.94 -28.14 -23.74
C LEU A 100 -8.34 -29.63 -23.68
N LYS A 101 -9.06 -30.07 -22.64
CA LYS A 101 -9.59 -31.43 -22.56
C LYS A 101 -10.62 -31.70 -23.66
N THR A 102 -11.57 -30.79 -23.86
CA THR A 102 -12.58 -30.91 -24.92
C THR A 102 -11.94 -30.93 -26.31
N ASP A 103 -10.94 -30.08 -26.55
CA ASP A 103 -10.21 -30.05 -27.82
C ASP A 103 -9.41 -31.35 -28.04
N LEU A 104 -8.83 -31.94 -26.99
CA LEU A 104 -8.15 -33.24 -27.06
C LEU A 104 -9.12 -34.40 -27.33
N GLU A 105 -10.28 -34.44 -26.68
CA GLU A 105 -11.30 -35.46 -26.91
C GLU A 105 -11.88 -35.39 -28.33
N LYS A 106 -12.08 -34.17 -28.85
CA LYS A 106 -12.57 -33.93 -30.22
C LYS A 106 -11.54 -34.32 -31.30
N ASN A 107 -10.25 -34.10 -31.04
CA ASN A 107 -9.17 -34.38 -31.99
C ASN A 107 -8.50 -35.75 -31.76
N SER A 108 -8.91 -36.51 -30.74
CA SER A 108 -8.46 -37.89 -30.57
C SER A 108 -9.05 -38.74 -31.70
N PRO A 109 -8.22 -39.49 -32.45
CA PRO A 109 -8.71 -40.34 -33.52
C PRO A 109 -9.68 -41.35 -32.91
N LYS A 110 -10.87 -41.48 -33.53
CA LYS A 110 -11.77 -42.60 -33.25
C LYS A 110 -10.98 -43.86 -33.58
N THR A 111 -10.48 -44.55 -32.56
CA THR A 111 -9.98 -45.90 -32.69
C THR A 111 -11.18 -46.76 -33.06
N GLU A 112 -11.34 -46.97 -34.37
CA GLU A 112 -12.05 -48.12 -34.95
C GLU A 112 -11.36 -49.43 -34.57
#